data_AF-A0A9E1IDM3-F1
#
_entry.id   AF-A0A9E1IDM3-F1
#
_cell.length_a   1.000
_cell.length_b   1.000
_cell.length_c   1.000
_cell.angle_alpha   90.00
_cell.angle_beta   90.00
_cell.angle_gamma   90.00
#
_symmetry.space_group_name_H-M   'P 1'
#
loop_
_entity.id
_entity.type
_entity.pdbx_description
1 polymer ?
#
loop_
_entity_poly.entity_id
_entity_poly.type
_entity_poly.pdbx_seq_one_letter_code
_entity_poly.pdbx_strand_id
1 'polypeptide(L)'
;MKVLLGRIKDLFPLTFPGFVLAVLAGIALYFFGIRHTDLLLLVVSGLALSLLVICLLVVSVTAIILWLRLRNRLVLTPLELECHYAAMTGFSASNLWYVPFISVRWTWEHPLVSVKLLPSWGRLREQVTPLRRGEGDQIVRHFEVADIFGLARVALPLRETRKTRFIPAKG
;
A
#
# COMPACT_ATOMS: atom_id res chain seq x y z
N MET A 1 18.93 7.90 10.58
CA MET A 1 18.06 9.05 10.24
C MET A 1 17.20 8.87 8.97
N LYS A 2 17.65 8.15 7.92
CA LYS A 2 16.85 7.92 6.69
C LYS A 2 15.59 7.04 6.89
N VAL A 3 15.61 6.10 7.85
CA VAL A 3 14.50 5.16 8.10
C VAL A 3 13.28 5.85 8.76
N LEU A 4 13.50 6.87 9.60
CA LEU A 4 12.41 7.59 10.27
C LEU A 4 11.68 8.56 9.32
N LEU A 5 12.41 9.20 8.41
CA LEU A 5 11.84 10.14 7.43
C LEU A 5 11.00 9.42 6.35
N GLY A 6 11.34 8.17 6.03
CA GLY A 6 10.52 7.29 5.19
C GLY A 6 9.18 6.98 5.87
N ARG A 7 9.21 6.53 7.12
CA ARG A 7 8.00 6.15 7.86
C ARG A 7 6.94 7.25 8.00
N ILE A 8 7.34 8.51 8.16
CA ILE A 8 6.39 9.63 8.23
C ILE A 8 5.76 9.91 6.86
N LYS A 9 6.53 9.80 5.78
CA LYS A 9 6.02 9.91 4.40
C LYS A 9 5.11 8.75 4.03
N ASP A 10 5.32 7.58 4.64
CA ASP A 10 4.50 6.39 4.42
C ASP A 10 3.15 6.49 5.15
N LEU A 11 3.10 7.21 6.28
CA LEU A 11 1.87 7.44 7.03
C LEU A 11 1.01 8.57 6.46
N PHE A 12 1.62 9.58 5.83
CA PHE A 12 0.86 10.72 5.32
C PHE A 12 0.15 10.35 4.02
N PRO A 13 -1.19 10.40 3.99
CA PRO A 13 -1.95 9.89 2.86
C PRO A 13 -1.77 10.73 1.60
N LEU A 14 -1.31 11.98 1.66
CA LEU A 14 -1.21 12.86 0.50
C LEU A 14 0.15 12.70 -0.19
N THR A 15 0.12 12.38 -1.49
CA THR A 15 1.33 12.28 -2.31
C THR A 15 1.78 13.66 -2.81
N PHE A 16 2.97 13.74 -3.42
CA PHE A 16 3.43 14.98 -4.04
C PHE A 16 2.51 15.47 -5.18
N PRO A 17 2.06 14.62 -6.13
CA PRO A 17 1.04 15.02 -7.11
C PRO A 17 -0.26 15.50 -6.48
N GLY A 18 -0.75 14.80 -5.44
CA GLY A 18 -1.94 15.20 -4.70
C GLY A 18 -1.80 16.58 -4.04
N PHE A 19 -0.64 16.86 -3.47
CA PHE A 19 -0.32 18.16 -2.89
C PHE A 19 -0.28 19.27 -3.94
N VAL A 20 0.39 19.05 -5.07
CA VAL A 20 0.44 20.03 -6.18
C VAL A 20 -0.97 20.31 -6.71
N LEU A 21 -1.78 19.26 -6.91
CA LEU A 21 -3.18 19.41 -7.32
C LEU A 21 -3.97 20.24 -6.31
N ALA A 22 -3.83 19.97 -5.01
CA ALA A 22 -4.52 20.71 -3.96
C ALA A 22 -4.19 22.20 -3.99
N VAL A 23 -2.90 22.54 -4.13
CA VAL A 23 -2.43 23.93 -4.18
C VAL A 23 -2.93 24.64 -5.43
N LEU A 24 -2.75 24.03 -6.61
CA LEU A 24 -3.18 24.65 -7.87
C LEU A 24 -4.70 24.80 -7.95
N ALA A 25 -5.46 23.77 -7.57
CA ALA A 25 -6.91 23.85 -7.54
C ALA A 25 -7.40 24.85 -6.47
N GLY A 26 -6.72 24.95 -5.32
CA GLY A 26 -7.03 25.95 -4.31
C GLY A 26 -6.81 27.39 -4.79
N ILE A 27 -5.68 27.64 -5.46
CA ILE A 27 -5.39 28.95 -6.08
C ILE A 27 -6.42 29.26 -7.17
N ALA A 28 -6.69 28.30 -8.07
CA ALA A 28 -7.66 28.45 -9.15
C ALA A 28 -9.07 28.77 -8.62
N LEU A 29 -9.51 28.03 -7.59
CA LEU A 29 -10.80 28.24 -6.95
C LEU A 29 -10.88 29.62 -6.30
N TYR A 30 -9.86 30.02 -5.54
CA TYR A 30 -9.89 31.28 -4.80
C TYR A 30 -9.79 32.52 -5.70
N PHE A 31 -8.76 32.56 -6.56
CA PHE A 31 -8.49 33.74 -7.38
C PHE A 31 -9.43 33.84 -8.57
N PHE A 32 -9.69 32.74 -9.28
CA PHE A 32 -10.45 32.82 -10.52
C PHE A 32 -11.92 32.43 -10.32
N GLY A 33 -12.18 31.35 -9.60
CA GLY A 33 -13.54 30.89 -9.34
C GLY A 33 -14.35 31.86 -8.48
N ILE A 34 -13.85 32.21 -7.29
CA ILE A 34 -14.58 33.03 -6.31
C ILE A 34 -14.43 34.52 -6.60
N ARG A 35 -13.20 35.00 -6.82
CA ARG A 35 -12.95 36.45 -6.95
C ARG A 35 -13.28 37.01 -8.34
N HIS A 36 -13.08 36.25 -9.41
CA HIS A 36 -13.41 36.68 -10.78
C HIS A 36 -14.73 36.06 -11.31
N THR A 37 -15.41 35.23 -10.52
CA THR A 37 -16.68 34.58 -10.88
C THR A 37 -16.59 33.78 -12.18
N ASP A 38 -15.43 33.17 -12.44
CA ASP A 38 -15.28 32.23 -13.55
C ASP A 38 -15.96 30.91 -13.16
N LEU A 39 -17.17 30.69 -13.68
CA LEU A 39 -17.98 29.51 -13.42
C LEU A 39 -17.26 28.21 -13.83
N LEU A 40 -16.45 28.24 -14.90
CA LEU A 40 -15.73 27.06 -15.36
C LEU A 40 -14.64 26.69 -14.35
N LEU A 41 -13.81 27.66 -13.95
CA LEU A 41 -12.73 27.41 -12.99
C LEU A 41 -13.25 27.08 -11.59
N LEU A 42 -14.40 27.63 -11.21
CA LEU A 42 -15.09 27.26 -9.97
C LEU A 42 -15.49 25.78 -9.98
N VAL A 43 -16.14 25.31 -11.05
CA VAL A 43 -16.58 23.91 -11.17
C VAL A 43 -15.38 22.97 -11.28
N VAL A 44 -14.42 23.25 -12.16
CA VAL A 44 -13.25 22.37 -12.38
C VAL A 44 -12.41 22.24 -11.11
N SER A 45 -12.14 23.35 -10.42
CA SER A 45 -11.35 23.32 -9.19
C SER A 45 -12.11 22.65 -8.04
N GLY A 46 -13.42 22.89 -7.94
CA GLY A 46 -14.29 22.22 -6.98
C GLY A 46 -14.31 20.71 -7.18
N LEU A 47 -14.41 20.23 -8.43
CA LEU A 47 -14.36 18.81 -8.76
C LEU A 47 -13.00 18.19 -8.44
N ALA A 48 -11.89 18.88 -8.78
CA ALA A 48 -10.54 18.41 -8.49
C ALA A 48 -10.31 18.24 -6.98
N LEU A 49 -10.69 19.24 -6.17
CA LEU A 49 -10.58 19.17 -4.71
C LEU A 49 -11.50 18.10 -4.11
N SER A 50 -12.73 17.98 -4.63
CA SER A 50 -13.68 16.96 -4.18
C SER A 50 -13.15 15.55 -4.45
N LEU A 51 -12.61 15.31 -5.65
CA LEU A 51 -11.99 14.04 -6.00
C LEU A 51 -10.79 13.73 -5.09
N LEU A 52 -9.93 14.72 -4.84
CA LEU A 52 -8.80 14.58 -3.92
C LEU A 52 -9.26 14.17 -2.51
N VAL A 53 -10.28 14.83 -1.96
CA VAL A 53 -10.84 14.51 -0.64
C VAL A 53 -11.41 13.09 -0.62
N ILE A 54 -12.14 12.70 -1.67
CA ILE A 54 -12.67 11.33 -1.80
C ILE A 54 -11.52 10.32 -1.83
N CYS A 55 -10.49 10.54 -2.65
CA CYS A 55 -9.31 9.66 -2.72
C CYS A 55 -8.62 9.54 -1.35
N LEU A 56 -8.40 10.65 -0.64
CA LEU A 56 -7.79 10.65 0.68
C LEU A 56 -8.61 9.85 1.70
N LEU A 57 -9.93 10.05 1.74
CA LEU A 57 -10.82 9.33 2.64
C LEU A 57 -10.83 7.83 2.31
N VAL A 58 -11.03 7.49 1.05
CA VAL A 58 -11.15 6.11 0.58
C VAL A 58 -9.85 5.33 0.81
N VAL A 59 -8.69 5.91 0.50
CA VAL A 59 -7.37 5.31 0.77
C VAL A 59 -7.13 5.17 2.27
N SER A 60 -7.36 6.22 3.07
CA SER A 60 -7.09 6.19 4.51
C SER A 60 -7.98 5.18 5.24
N VAL A 61 -9.28 5.18 4.96
CA VAL A 61 -10.24 4.24 5.57
C VAL A 61 -9.88 2.80 5.19
N THR A 62 -9.54 2.57 3.92
CA THR A 62 -9.17 1.24 3.43
C THR A 62 -7.87 0.75 4.07
N ALA A 63 -6.85 1.60 4.16
CA ALA A 63 -5.58 1.28 4.81
C ALA A 63 -5.79 0.92 6.28
N ILE A 64 -6.58 1.71 7.01
CA ILE A 64 -6.89 1.45 8.43
C ILE A 64 -7.66 0.14 8.59
N ILE A 65 -8.71 -0.11 7.79
CA ILE A 65 -9.51 -1.35 7.87
C ILE A 65 -8.63 -2.57 7.56
N LEU A 66 -7.82 -2.53 6.50
CA LEU A 66 -6.90 -3.61 6.16
C LEU A 66 -5.89 -3.83 7.27
N TRP A 67 -5.29 -2.77 7.79
CA TRP A 67 -4.30 -2.87 8.86
C TRP A 67 -4.89 -3.48 10.13
N LEU A 68 -6.08 -3.03 10.56
CA LEU A 68 -6.78 -3.61 11.71
C LEU A 68 -7.14 -5.09 11.51
N ARG A 69 -7.57 -5.47 10.31
CA ARG A 69 -7.92 -6.86 9.97
C ARG A 69 -6.71 -7.78 9.88
N LEU A 70 -5.54 -7.25 9.51
CA LEU A 70 -4.33 -8.03 9.28
C LEU A 70 -3.40 -8.06 10.50
N ARG A 71 -3.34 -6.98 11.31
CA ARG A 71 -2.44 -6.89 12.48
C ARG A 71 -2.66 -7.98 13.53
N ASN A 72 -3.89 -8.49 13.62
CA ASN A 72 -4.27 -9.53 14.58
C ASN A 72 -4.22 -10.95 13.99
N ARG A 73 -3.79 -11.13 12.74
CA ARG A 73 -3.63 -12.46 12.17
C ARG A 73 -2.31 -13.06 12.62
N LEU A 74 -2.39 -14.18 13.34
CA LEU A 74 -1.26 -15.01 13.70
C LEU A 74 -1.28 -16.26 12.82
N VAL A 75 -0.30 -16.41 11.92
CA VAL A 75 -0.03 -17.69 11.27
C VAL A 75 1.14 -18.34 11.98
N LEU A 76 0.83 -19.34 12.81
CA LEU A 76 1.80 -19.99 13.70
C LEU A 76 2.63 -21.08 13.00
N THR A 77 2.26 -21.48 11.79
CA THR A 77 2.95 -22.57 11.07
C THR A 77 4.31 -22.09 10.60
N PRO A 78 5.44 -22.72 10.98
CA PRO A 78 6.76 -22.36 10.45
C PRO A 78 6.78 -22.44 8.92
N LEU A 79 7.53 -21.56 8.29
CA LEU A 79 7.61 -21.44 6.84
C LEU A 79 9.00 -21.85 6.36
N GLU A 80 9.10 -23.01 5.74
CA GLU A 80 10.32 -23.44 5.04
C GLU A 80 10.17 -23.17 3.54
N LEU A 81 11.15 -22.50 2.94
CA LEU A 81 11.15 -22.13 1.52
C LEU A 81 12.50 -22.47 0.89
N GLU A 82 12.47 -22.91 -0.37
CA GLU A 82 13.67 -23.21 -1.14
C GLU A 82 14.17 -21.97 -1.87
N CYS A 83 15.49 -21.73 -1.82
CA CYS A 83 16.11 -20.61 -2.54
C CYS A 83 15.91 -20.75 -4.04
N HIS A 84 15.62 -19.64 -4.71
CA HIS A 84 15.35 -19.52 -6.16
C HIS A 84 14.07 -20.21 -6.65
N TYR A 85 13.28 -20.82 -5.78
CA TYR A 85 11.97 -21.37 -6.12
C TYR A 85 10.84 -20.50 -5.57
N ALA A 86 9.78 -20.36 -6.37
CA ALA A 86 8.63 -19.56 -6.02
C ALA A 86 7.63 -20.41 -5.22
N ALA A 87 7.39 -20.04 -3.97
CA ALA A 87 6.52 -20.79 -3.07
C ALA A 87 5.48 -19.89 -2.41
N MET A 88 4.30 -20.48 -2.16
CA MET A 88 3.18 -19.79 -1.53
C MET A 88 3.41 -19.73 -0.02
N THR A 89 3.25 -18.56 0.58
CA THR A 89 3.45 -18.38 2.03
C THR A 89 2.22 -18.75 2.86
N GLY A 90 1.07 -18.92 2.20
CA GLY A 90 -0.25 -19.05 2.81
C GLY A 90 -0.85 -17.72 3.27
N PHE A 91 -0.09 -16.62 3.21
CA PHE A 91 -0.60 -15.30 3.49
C PHE A 91 -1.49 -14.81 2.34
N SER A 92 -2.63 -14.23 2.68
CA SER A 92 -3.53 -13.61 1.71
C SER A 92 -4.23 -12.38 2.29
N ALA A 93 -4.45 -11.39 1.44
CA ALA A 93 -5.22 -10.19 1.74
C ALA A 93 -6.36 -10.03 0.73
N SER A 94 -7.35 -9.18 1.03
CA SER A 94 -8.42 -8.87 0.08
C SER A 94 -7.87 -8.14 -1.15
N ASN A 95 -8.30 -8.53 -2.35
CA ASN A 95 -7.87 -7.88 -3.60
C ASN A 95 -8.51 -6.48 -3.78
N LEU A 96 -9.57 -6.18 -3.01
CA LEU A 96 -10.31 -4.90 -3.00
C LEU A 96 -10.65 -4.35 -4.40
N TRP A 97 -10.75 -5.23 -5.40
CA TRP A 97 -11.02 -4.88 -6.80
C TRP A 97 -12.35 -4.14 -7.01
N TYR A 98 -13.28 -4.26 -6.05
CA TYR A 98 -14.59 -3.61 -6.06
C TYR A 98 -14.55 -2.19 -5.48
N VAL A 99 -13.48 -1.81 -4.76
CA VAL A 99 -13.36 -0.46 -4.21
C VAL A 99 -12.80 0.42 -5.31
N PRO A 100 -13.57 1.42 -5.79
CA PRO A 100 -13.15 2.21 -6.94
C PRO A 100 -11.87 2.95 -6.61
N PHE A 101 -11.03 3.08 -7.64
CA PHE A 101 -9.79 3.84 -7.58
C PHE A 101 -8.74 3.34 -6.60
N ILE A 102 -8.87 2.17 -5.97
CA ILE A 102 -7.85 1.64 -5.05
C ILE A 102 -6.96 0.60 -5.71
N SER A 103 -5.67 0.64 -5.38
CA SER A 103 -4.72 -0.44 -5.57
C SER A 103 -4.13 -0.86 -4.21
N VAL A 104 -3.97 -2.16 -4.01
CA VAL A 104 -3.34 -2.74 -2.83
C VAL A 104 -2.13 -3.55 -3.26
N ARG A 105 -0.97 -3.26 -2.67
CA ARG A 105 0.28 -3.97 -2.92
C ARG A 105 1.01 -4.17 -1.61
N TRP A 106 1.91 -5.14 -1.56
CA TRP A 106 2.83 -5.25 -0.44
C TRP A 106 4.14 -5.89 -0.86
N THR A 107 5.17 -5.61 -0.09
CA THR A 107 6.53 -6.14 -0.26
C THR A 107 7.07 -6.61 1.08
N TRP A 108 8.12 -7.42 1.08
CA TRP A 108 8.81 -7.81 2.30
C TRP A 108 9.95 -6.83 2.55
N GLU A 109 9.92 -6.17 3.70
CA GLU A 109 11.05 -5.39 4.21
C GLU A 109 12.08 -6.33 4.86
N HIS A 110 11.59 -7.34 5.58
CA HIS A 110 12.42 -8.35 6.21
C HIS A 110 11.67 -9.69 6.32
N PRO A 111 12.31 -10.84 6.07
CA PRO A 111 13.62 -11.00 5.42
C PRO A 111 13.57 -10.63 3.93
N LEU A 112 14.73 -10.35 3.31
CA LEU A 112 14.81 -9.88 1.92
C LEU A 112 14.45 -11.00 0.94
N VAL A 113 13.26 -10.91 0.33
CA VAL A 113 12.77 -11.86 -0.67
C VAL A 113 12.09 -11.13 -1.83
N SER A 114 12.01 -11.78 -2.99
CA SER A 114 11.18 -11.28 -4.09
C SER A 114 9.72 -11.69 -3.86
N VAL A 115 8.80 -10.72 -3.87
CA VAL A 115 7.37 -10.96 -3.66
C VAL A 115 6.60 -10.79 -4.96
N LYS A 116 5.75 -11.75 -5.29
CA LYS A 116 4.73 -11.66 -6.36
C LYS A 116 3.34 -11.85 -5.75
N LEU A 117 2.42 -10.99 -6.17
CA LEU A 117 1.02 -11.04 -5.74
C LEU A 117 0.19 -11.71 -6.83
N LEU A 118 -0.47 -12.80 -6.48
CA LEU A 118 -1.30 -13.57 -7.40
C LEU A 118 -2.78 -13.42 -7.04
N PRO A 119 -3.63 -12.90 -7.93
CA PRO A 119 -5.06 -12.82 -7.69
C PRO A 119 -5.69 -14.22 -7.66
N SER A 120 -6.54 -14.49 -6.68
CA SER A 120 -7.28 -15.74 -6.51
C SER A 120 -8.57 -15.49 -5.74
N TRP A 121 -9.73 -15.71 -6.38
CA TRP A 121 -11.07 -15.64 -5.75
C TRP A 121 -11.29 -14.43 -4.83
N GLY A 122 -11.09 -13.21 -5.36
CA GLY A 122 -11.29 -11.96 -4.60
C GLY A 122 -10.21 -11.66 -3.56
N ARG A 123 -9.17 -12.48 -3.47
CA ARG A 123 -7.99 -12.27 -2.62
C ARG A 123 -6.72 -12.17 -3.45
N LEU A 124 -5.71 -11.54 -2.87
CA LEU A 124 -4.33 -11.56 -3.36
C LEU A 124 -3.56 -12.55 -2.49
N ARG A 125 -2.95 -13.55 -3.14
CA ARG A 125 -2.08 -14.54 -2.51
C ARG A 125 -0.63 -14.12 -2.67
N GLU A 126 0.12 -14.29 -1.59
CA GLU A 126 1.55 -14.00 -1.56
C GLU A 126 2.36 -15.21 -2.06
N GLN A 127 3.13 -15.00 -3.12
CA GLN A 127 4.16 -15.90 -3.58
C GLN A 127 5.52 -15.23 -3.36
N VAL A 128 6.46 -15.95 -2.74
CA VAL A 128 7.79 -15.43 -2.47
C VAL A 128 8.86 -16.31 -3.08
N THR A 129 9.97 -15.68 -3.46
CA THR A 129 11.18 -16.35 -3.94
C THR A 129 12.36 -15.82 -3.12
N PRO A 130 12.88 -16.61 -2.16
CA PRO A 130 14.07 -16.23 -1.43
C PRO A 130 15.30 -16.34 -2.33
N LEU A 131 16.19 -15.34 -2.26
CA LEU A 131 17.40 -15.28 -3.09
C LEU A 131 18.63 -15.83 -2.37
N ARG A 132 18.58 -15.93 -1.04
CA ARG A 132 19.69 -16.36 -0.19
C ARG A 132 19.17 -17.22 0.95
N ARG A 133 20.02 -18.11 1.44
CA ARG A 133 19.76 -18.90 2.65
C ARG A 133 19.73 -17.99 3.86
N GLY A 134 18.97 -18.40 4.87
CA GLY A 134 18.85 -17.66 6.10
C GLY A 134 17.71 -18.20 6.94
N GLU A 135 17.67 -17.71 8.17
CA GLU A 135 16.58 -17.94 9.10
C GLU A 135 16.11 -16.60 9.65
N GLY A 136 14.84 -16.52 10.00
CA GLY A 136 14.26 -15.31 10.57
C GLY A 136 13.05 -15.65 11.41
N ASP A 137 12.95 -15.00 12.57
CA ASP A 137 11.83 -15.21 13.50
C ASP A 137 10.67 -14.24 13.25
N GLN A 138 10.87 -13.25 12.36
CA GLN A 138 9.90 -12.22 12.06
C GLN A 138 9.87 -11.89 10.57
N ILE A 139 8.66 -11.81 10.04
CA ILE A 139 8.34 -11.27 8.72
C ILE A 139 7.78 -9.86 8.91
N VAL A 140 8.41 -8.87 8.28
CA VAL A 140 7.94 -7.49 8.20
C VAL A 140 7.52 -7.24 6.77
N ARG A 141 6.22 -7.05 6.57
CA ARG A 141 5.62 -6.69 5.29
C ARG A 141 5.34 -5.20 5.27
N HIS A 142 5.60 -4.55 4.14
CA HIS A 142 5.21 -3.18 3.90
C HIS A 142 3.96 -3.17 3.02
N PHE A 143 2.79 -2.90 3.62
CA PHE A 143 1.52 -2.81 2.91
C PHE A 143 1.32 -1.42 2.36
N GLU A 144 1.03 -1.30 1.08
CA GLU A 144 0.75 -0.04 0.40
C GLU A 144 -0.69 -0.08 -0.14
N VAL A 145 -1.45 0.94 0.22
CA VAL A 145 -2.76 1.25 -0.33
C VAL A 145 -2.64 2.60 -1.02
N ALA A 146 -2.89 2.62 -2.32
CA ALA A 146 -2.77 3.83 -3.14
C ALA A 146 -3.99 3.99 -4.03
N ASP A 147 -4.34 5.23 -4.38
CA ASP A 147 -5.32 5.46 -5.42
C ASP A 147 -4.70 5.33 -6.83
N ILE A 148 -5.53 5.11 -7.86
CA ILE A 148 -5.04 4.96 -9.24
C ILE A 148 -4.54 6.26 -9.87
N PHE A 149 -4.97 7.42 -9.39
CA PHE A 149 -4.52 8.73 -9.88
C PHE A 149 -3.20 9.14 -9.22
N GLY A 150 -2.79 8.44 -8.16
CA GLY A 150 -1.56 8.70 -7.42
C GLY A 150 -1.62 9.98 -6.59
N LEU A 151 -2.80 10.41 -6.16
CA LEU A 151 -3.06 11.58 -5.32
C LEU A 151 -2.94 11.26 -3.82
N ALA A 152 -3.27 10.02 -3.46
CA ALA A 152 -3.29 9.50 -2.11
C ALA A 152 -2.63 8.12 -2.01
N ARG A 153 -1.73 7.96 -1.03
CA ARG A 153 -1.06 6.70 -0.72
C ARG A 153 -0.77 6.62 0.77
N VAL A 154 -1.10 5.47 1.36
CA VAL A 154 -0.72 5.12 2.72
C VAL A 154 0.03 3.80 2.68
N ALA A 155 1.16 3.74 3.39
CA ALA A 155 1.89 2.52 3.59
C ALA A 155 2.13 2.23 5.07
N LEU A 156 1.86 0.98 5.47
CA LEU A 156 1.85 0.54 6.85
C LEU A 156 2.66 -0.76 7.01
N PRO A 157 3.56 -0.83 8.00
CA PRO A 157 4.26 -2.07 8.30
C PRO A 157 3.31 -3.04 8.99
N LEU A 158 3.28 -4.29 8.50
CA LEU A 158 2.65 -5.43 9.14
C LEU A 158 3.75 -6.38 9.62
N ARG A 159 3.84 -6.55 10.94
CA ARG A 159 4.80 -7.44 11.57
C ARG A 159 4.12 -8.75 11.94
N GLU A 160 4.70 -9.85 11.51
CA GLU A 160 4.25 -11.20 11.82
C GLU A 160 5.41 -11.97 12.45
N THR A 161 5.24 -12.42 13.70
CA THR A 161 6.22 -13.28 14.37
C THR A 161 6.01 -14.71 13.89
N ARG A 162 6.81 -15.12 12.89
CA ARG A 162 6.72 -16.42 12.24
C ARG A 162 8.11 -16.89 11.88
N LYS A 163 8.48 -18.09 12.36
CA LYS A 163 9.76 -18.72 12.01
C LYS A 163 9.80 -19.01 10.51
N THR A 164 10.85 -18.54 9.87
CA THR A 164 11.13 -18.72 8.44
C THR A 164 12.50 -19.34 8.28
N ARG A 165 12.61 -20.31 7.37
CA ARG A 165 13.88 -20.96 7.02
C ARG A 165 14.03 -21.06 5.52
N PHE A 166 15.14 -20.55 5.00
CA PHE A 166 15.48 -20.61 3.59
C PHE A 166 16.56 -21.65 3.37
N ILE A 167 16.17 -22.77 2.77
CA ILE A 167 17.06 -23.90 2.49
C ILE A 167 17.59 -23.80 1.05
N PRO A 168 18.75 -24.41 0.75
CA PRO A 168 19.21 -24.52 -0.64
C PRO A 168 18.18 -25.23 -1.52
N ALA A 169 18.18 -24.87 -2.80
CA ALA A 169 17.53 -25.67 -3.83
C ALA A 169 18.04 -27.11 -3.75
N LYS A 170 17.12 -28.06 -3.59
CA LYS A 170 17.39 -29.48 -3.77
C LYS A 170 17.14 -29.74 -5.25
N GLY A 171 18.22 -29.83 -6.03
CA GLY A 171 18.16 -30.11 -7.47
C GLY A 171 17.49 -31.44 -7.77
#